data_AF-A0A9W4T2M5-F1
#
_entry.id   AF-A0A9W4T2M5-F1
#
_cell.length_a   1.000
_cell.length_b   1.000
_cell.length_c   1.000
_cell.angle_alpha   90.00
_cell.angle_beta   90.00
_cell.angle_gamma   90.00
#
_symmetry.space_group_name_H-M   'P 1'
#
loop_
_entity.id
_entity.type
_entity.pdbx_description
1 polymer ?
#
loop_
_entity_poly.entity_id
_entity_poly.type
_entity_poly.pdbx_seq_one_letter_code
_entity_poly.pdbx_strand_id
1 'polypeptide(L)'
;MPRDSHSSPIKPPTLPFPPVLTIDELLANAVKSKKPKVIIPNSFIIYRMSLHREYRNKQMKLPSMKKLSKIAKSSWNKESQIVKNEYIKLAKDAKTLYDERKKVGASHVDHYEVTLEAPNDSSE
;
A
#
# COMPACT_ATOMS: atom_id res chain seq x y z
N MET A 1 -23.86 -28.45 16.41
CA MET A 1 -23.47 -27.03 16.56
C MET A 1 -21.97 -26.97 16.77
N PRO A 2 -21.11 -26.59 15.81
CA PRO A 2 -19.68 -26.51 16.10
C PRO A 2 -19.34 -25.14 16.72
N ARG A 3 -18.51 -25.25 17.78
CA ARG A 3 -17.76 -24.19 18.44
C ARG A 3 -16.98 -23.36 17.42
N ASP A 4 -17.09 -22.05 17.49
CA ASP A 4 -15.97 -21.17 17.11
C ASP A 4 -15.72 -20.16 18.23
N SER A 5 -14.83 -20.60 19.12
CA SER A 5 -13.76 -19.84 19.76
C SER A 5 -13.97 -18.34 19.89
N HIS A 6 -14.06 -17.87 21.14
CA HIS A 6 -13.72 -16.53 21.55
C HIS A 6 -12.27 -16.20 21.12
N SER A 7 -12.08 -15.86 19.85
CA SER A 7 -10.85 -15.22 19.37
C SER A 7 -10.80 -13.88 20.08
N SER A 8 -9.91 -13.75 21.07
CA SER A 8 -9.62 -12.49 21.74
C SER A 8 -9.51 -11.38 20.69
N PRO A 9 -10.09 -10.18 20.94
CA PRO A 9 -10.04 -9.10 19.97
C PRO A 9 -8.58 -8.81 19.61
N ILE A 10 -8.22 -9.02 18.33
CA ILE A 10 -6.88 -8.71 17.83
C ILE A 10 -6.71 -7.20 17.97
N LYS A 11 -5.95 -6.79 19.00
CA LYS A 11 -5.74 -5.38 19.33
C LYS A 11 -4.84 -4.77 18.25
N PRO A 12 -5.19 -3.57 17.71
CA PRO A 12 -4.31 -2.87 16.80
C PRO A 12 -2.95 -2.59 17.46
N PRO A 13 -1.83 -2.82 16.77
CA PRO A 13 -0.54 -2.34 17.24
C PRO A 13 -0.55 -0.81 17.26
N THR A 14 0.10 -0.22 18.25
CA THR A 14 0.42 1.21 18.23
C THR A 14 1.27 1.50 17.02
N LEU A 15 0.82 2.44 16.18
CA LEU A 15 1.57 2.91 15.03
C LEU A 15 2.65 3.90 15.49
N PRO A 16 3.88 3.79 14.98
CA PRO A 16 4.87 4.85 15.15
C PRO A 16 4.38 6.14 14.47
N PHE A 17 4.62 7.27 15.14
CA PHE A 17 4.41 8.60 14.59
C PHE A 17 5.75 9.36 14.57
N PRO A 18 6.16 9.94 13.44
CA PRO A 18 5.46 10.01 12.15
C PRO A 18 5.39 8.66 11.41
N PRO A 19 4.52 8.54 10.38
CA PRO A 19 4.38 7.31 9.61
C PRO A 19 5.70 6.90 8.95
N VAL A 20 6.12 5.64 9.12
CA VAL A 20 7.38 5.12 8.54
C VAL A 20 7.25 4.83 7.04
N LEU A 21 6.03 4.90 6.49
CA LEU A 21 5.79 4.71 5.05
C LEU A 21 6.15 5.98 4.27
N THR A 22 7.04 5.83 3.28
CA THR A 22 7.47 6.93 2.42
C THR A 22 6.60 7.02 1.16
N ILE A 23 6.58 8.20 0.54
CA ILE A 23 5.85 8.44 -0.71
C ILE A 23 6.32 7.48 -1.82
N ASP A 24 7.63 7.26 -1.94
CA ASP A 24 8.18 6.36 -2.95
C ASP A 24 7.75 4.91 -2.76
N GLU A 25 7.64 4.44 -1.51
CA GLU A 25 7.10 3.11 -1.21
C GLU A 25 5.63 2.99 -1.65
N LEU A 26 4.83 4.05 -1.49
CA LEU A 26 3.44 4.06 -1.93
C LEU A 26 3.32 3.98 -3.46
N LEU A 27 4.17 4.73 -4.16
CA LEU A 27 4.20 4.76 -5.63
C LEU A 27 4.73 3.46 -6.22
N ALA A 28 5.81 2.92 -5.67
CA ALA A 28 6.37 1.64 -6.10
C ALA A 28 5.33 0.52 -5.98
N ASN A 29 4.54 0.50 -4.90
CA ASN A 29 3.46 -0.49 -4.73
C ASN A 29 2.31 -0.28 -5.71
N ALA A 30 1.98 0.98 -6.06
CA ALA A 30 0.95 1.29 -7.03
C ALA A 30 1.36 0.86 -8.45
N VAL A 31 2.62 1.09 -8.85
CA VAL A 31 3.18 0.73 -10.15
C VAL A 31 3.40 -0.78 -10.29
N LYS A 32 3.82 -1.47 -9.22
CA LYS A 32 3.95 -2.95 -9.21
C LYS A 32 2.63 -3.68 -9.37
N SER A 33 1.49 -3.01 -9.14
CA SER A 33 0.20 -3.65 -9.35
C SER A 33 -0.02 -3.90 -10.84
N LYS A 34 -0.29 -5.16 -11.22
CA LYS A 34 -0.59 -5.57 -12.62
C LYS A 34 -1.92 -5.01 -13.15
N LYS A 35 -2.41 -3.90 -12.59
CA LYS A 35 -3.65 -3.26 -12.98
C LYS A 35 -3.41 -2.37 -14.19
N PRO A 36 -4.38 -2.27 -15.11
CA PRO A 36 -4.25 -1.43 -16.30
C PRO A 36 -4.12 0.07 -15.98
N LYS A 37 -4.45 0.48 -14.74
CA LYS A 37 -4.30 1.85 -14.26
C LYS A 37 -3.60 1.82 -12.90
N VAL A 38 -2.56 2.63 -12.76
CA VAL A 38 -1.92 2.90 -11.47
C VAL A 38 -2.91 3.67 -10.59
N ILE A 39 -3.19 3.15 -9.40
CA ILE A 39 -4.12 3.75 -8.43
C ILE A 39 -3.31 4.19 -7.22
N ILE A 40 -3.27 5.50 -6.96
CA ILE A 40 -2.62 6.05 -5.77
C ILE A 40 -3.48 5.77 -4.53
N PRO A 41 -2.91 5.19 -3.47
CA PRO A 41 -3.64 4.89 -2.25
C PRO A 41 -4.07 6.18 -1.54
N ASN A 42 -5.32 6.22 -1.06
CA ASN A 42 -5.78 7.32 -0.21
C ASN A 42 -5.23 7.19 1.23
N SER A 43 -5.44 8.22 2.05
CA SER A 43 -4.95 8.29 3.44
C SER A 43 -5.37 7.09 4.29
N PHE A 44 -6.60 6.61 4.15
CA PHE A 44 -7.09 5.43 4.87
C PHE A 44 -6.39 4.14 4.42
N ILE A 45 -6.12 3.99 3.13
CA ILE A 45 -5.37 2.83 2.61
C ILE A 45 -3.93 2.85 3.12
N ILE A 46 -3.28 4.01 3.13
CA ILE A 46 -1.92 4.19 3.69
C ILE A 46 -1.91 3.84 5.19
N TYR A 47 -2.92 4.27 5.93
CA TYR A 47 -3.08 3.90 7.35
C TYR A 47 -3.21 2.38 7.54
N ARG A 48 -4.03 1.71 6.73
CA ARG A 48 -4.16 0.25 6.77
C ARG A 48 -2.86 -0.46 6.40
N MET A 49 -2.09 0.05 5.44
CA MET A 49 -0.77 -0.46 5.09
C MET A 49 0.22 -0.31 6.26
N SER A 50 0.16 0.81 6.98
CA SER A 50 0.97 1.04 8.18
C SER A 50 0.68 -0.01 9.24
N LEU A 51 -0.60 -0.27 9.51
CA LEU A 51 -0.99 -1.33 10.46
C LEU A 51 -0.46 -2.69 10.01
N HIS A 52 -0.67 -3.04 8.73
CA HIS A 52 -0.19 -4.31 8.17
C HIS A 52 1.33 -4.48 8.34
N ARG A 53 2.11 -3.42 8.07
CA ARG A 53 3.56 -3.38 8.26
C ARG A 53 3.92 -3.56 9.73
N GLU A 54 3.24 -2.86 10.64
CA GLU A 54 3.51 -2.97 12.07
C GLU A 54 3.19 -4.35 12.65
N TYR A 55 2.14 -5.03 12.18
CA TYR A 55 1.89 -6.43 12.53
C TYR A 55 3.08 -7.33 12.13
N ARG A 56 3.66 -7.11 10.95
CA ARG A 56 4.85 -7.85 10.49
C ARG A 56 6.09 -7.52 11.31
N ASN A 57 6.34 -6.23 11.56
CA ASN A 57 7.48 -5.75 12.33
C ASN A 57 7.48 -6.31 13.77
N LYS A 58 6.31 -6.34 14.41
CA LYS A 58 6.14 -6.86 15.77
C LYS A 58 6.01 -8.39 15.83
N GLN A 59 6.20 -9.08 14.69
CA GLN A 59 6.04 -10.54 14.55
C GLN A 59 4.70 -11.06 15.09
N MET A 60 3.67 -10.21 15.05
CA MET A 60 2.33 -10.55 15.51
C MET A 60 1.58 -11.37 14.46
N LYS A 61 0.63 -12.19 14.91
CA LYS A 61 -0.25 -12.91 13.99
C LYS A 61 -1.02 -11.93 13.10
N LEU A 62 -0.69 -11.96 11.81
CA LEU A 62 -1.28 -11.05 10.84
C LEU A 62 -2.78 -11.36 10.67
N PRO A 63 -3.68 -10.41 10.96
CA PRO A 63 -5.10 -10.61 10.71
C PRO A 63 -5.39 -10.68 9.21
N SER A 64 -6.48 -11.37 8.84
CA SER A 64 -6.95 -11.35 7.46
C SER A 64 -7.29 -9.93 7.00
N MET A 65 -7.19 -9.64 5.70
CA MET A 65 -7.46 -8.29 5.18
C MET A 65 -8.85 -7.75 5.53
N LYS A 66 -9.85 -8.62 5.64
CA LYS A 66 -11.20 -8.26 6.11
C LYS A 66 -11.18 -7.78 7.57
N LYS A 67 -10.52 -8.53 8.46
CA LYS A 67 -10.35 -8.16 9.88
C LYS A 67 -9.51 -6.91 10.03
N LEU A 68 -8.40 -6.81 9.31
CA LEU A 68 -7.52 -5.64 9.31
C LEU A 68 -8.26 -4.37 8.89
N SER A 69 -9.14 -4.45 7.87
CA SER A 69 -9.93 -3.30 7.43
C SER A 69 -10.93 -2.84 8.49
N LYS A 70 -11.53 -3.77 9.25
CA LYS A 70 -12.39 -3.43 10.40
C LYS A 70 -11.59 -2.75 11.52
N ILE A 71 -10.43 -3.30 11.86
CA ILE A 71 -9.51 -2.73 12.86
C ILE A 71 -9.08 -1.32 12.44
N ALA A 72 -8.61 -1.17 11.19
CA ALA A 72 -8.19 0.11 10.64
C ALA A 72 -9.31 1.15 10.71
N LYS A 73 -10.55 0.80 10.35
CA LYS A 73 -11.70 1.72 10.46
C LYS A 73 -11.94 2.17 11.90
N SER A 74 -11.91 1.24 12.86
CA SER A 74 -12.12 1.57 14.28
C SER A 74 -11.00 2.47 14.82
N SER A 75 -9.74 2.13 14.53
CA SER A 75 -8.59 2.92 14.96
C SER A 75 -8.57 4.29 14.30
N TRP A 76 -8.78 4.37 12.98
CA TRP A 76 -8.84 5.63 12.24
C TRP A 76 -9.88 6.59 12.80
N ASN A 77 -11.07 6.09 13.18
CA ASN A 77 -12.10 6.97 13.75
C ASN A 77 -11.68 7.57 15.09
N LYS A 78 -10.96 6.82 15.92
CA LYS A 78 -10.46 7.24 17.24
C LYS A 78 -9.17 8.05 17.18
N GLU A 79 -8.50 8.05 16.04
CA GLU A 79 -7.22 8.68 15.85
C GLU A 79 -7.32 10.21 15.92
N SER A 80 -6.27 10.85 16.43
CA SER A 80 -6.21 12.31 16.56
C SER A 80 -6.21 12.99 15.18
N GLN A 81 -6.69 14.24 15.14
CA GLN A 81 -6.71 15.00 13.88
C GLN A 81 -5.31 15.24 13.32
N ILE A 82 -4.31 15.40 14.20
CA ILE A 82 -2.90 15.59 13.81
C ILE A 82 -2.40 14.38 13.02
N VAL A 83 -2.60 13.17 13.55
CA VAL A 83 -2.19 11.94 12.87
C VAL A 83 -2.95 11.76 11.55
N LYS A 84 -4.27 11.99 11.55
CA LYS A 84 -5.06 11.95 10.31
C LYS A 84 -4.53 12.92 9.25
N ASN A 85 -4.18 14.13 9.65
CA ASN A 85 -3.67 15.17 8.77
C ASN A 85 -2.34 14.76 8.13
N GLU A 86 -1.44 14.11 8.87
CA GLU A 86 -0.19 13.59 8.29
C GLU A 86 -0.45 12.53 7.21
N TYR A 87 -1.35 11.57 7.47
CA TYR A 87 -1.72 10.58 6.44
C TYR A 87 -2.45 11.20 5.24
N ILE A 88 -3.24 12.26 5.45
CA ILE A 88 -3.87 13.03 4.37
C ILE A 88 -2.81 13.76 3.55
N LYS A 89 -1.84 14.39 4.21
CA LYS A 89 -0.72 15.09 3.57
C LYS A 89 0.10 14.11 2.73
N LEU A 90 0.50 12.97 3.29
CA LEU A 90 1.21 11.91 2.57
C LEU A 90 0.45 11.43 1.33
N ALA A 91 -0.86 11.22 1.43
CA ALA A 91 -1.68 10.81 0.29
C ALA A 91 -1.73 11.88 -0.81
N LYS A 92 -1.82 13.16 -0.42
CA LYS A 92 -1.82 14.30 -1.35
C LYS A 92 -0.46 14.42 -2.04
N ASP A 93 0.62 14.41 -1.27
CA ASP A 93 1.99 14.55 -1.78
C ASP A 93 2.32 13.41 -2.75
N ALA A 94 1.94 12.17 -2.41
CA ALA A 94 2.09 11.03 -3.30
C ALA A 94 1.31 11.19 -4.62
N LYS A 95 0.10 11.73 -4.56
CA LYS A 95 -0.70 11.99 -5.76
C LYS A 95 -0.08 13.08 -6.62
N THR A 96 0.30 14.21 -6.02
CA THR A 96 0.95 15.34 -6.72
C THR A 96 2.20 14.87 -7.44
N LEU A 97 3.07 14.14 -6.74
CA LEU A 97 4.32 13.64 -7.30
C LEU A 97 4.07 12.62 -8.43
N TYR A 98 3.05 11.76 -8.32
CA TYR A 98 2.65 10.87 -9.41
C TYR A 98 2.16 11.65 -10.64
N ASP A 99 1.32 12.66 -10.43
CA ASP A 99 0.79 13.49 -11.51
C ASP A 99 1.92 14.29 -12.20
N GLU A 100 2.90 14.78 -11.44
CA GLU A 100 4.12 15.41 -11.97
C GLU A 100 4.97 14.42 -12.78
N ARG A 101 5.27 13.23 -12.23
CA ARG A 101 6.02 12.18 -12.96
C ARG A 101 5.30 11.74 -14.23
N LYS A 102 3.97 11.70 -14.23
CA LYS A 102 3.17 11.40 -15.43
C LYS A 102 3.28 12.50 -16.48
N LYS A 103 3.26 13.77 -16.08
CA LYS A 103 3.45 14.90 -17.01
C LYS A 103 4.85 14.90 -17.63
N VAL A 104 5.87 14.60 -16.84
CA VAL A 104 7.27 14.53 -17.31
C VAL A 104 7.51 13.28 -18.17
N GLY A 105 6.95 12.13 -17.79
CA GLY A 105 7.05 10.86 -18.53
C GLY A 105 6.21 10.79 -19.81
N ALA A 106 5.15 11.62 -19.94
CA ALA A 106 4.41 11.77 -21.19
C ALA A 106 5.24 12.44 -22.31
N SER A 107 6.40 13.01 -21.98
CA SER A 107 7.36 13.57 -22.92
C SER A 107 8.34 12.54 -23.50
N HIS A 108 8.38 11.30 -23.00
CA HIS A 108 9.38 10.30 -23.41
C HIS A 108 8.91 8.84 -23.21
N VAL A 109 7.73 8.50 -23.72
CA VAL A 109 7.36 7.08 -23.92
C VAL A 109 7.64 6.73 -25.38
N ASP A 110 8.90 6.48 -25.67
CA ASP A 110 9.24 5.51 -26.71
C ASP A 110 8.75 4.14 -26.24
N HIS A 111 8.11 3.43 -27.17
CA HIS A 111 7.76 2.02 -27.05
C HIS A 111 8.95 1.22 -26.51
N TYR A 112 8.84 0.67 -25.31
CA TYR A 112 9.54 -0.57 -25.01
C TYR A 112 8.72 -1.71 -25.63
N GLU A 113 8.97 -1.99 -26.91
CA GLU A 113 8.74 -3.34 -27.40
C GLU A 113 9.61 -4.28 -26.57
N VAL A 114 8.98 -5.08 -25.71
CA VAL A 114 9.60 -6.29 -25.18
C VAL A 114 9.71 -7.26 -26.36
N THR A 115 10.89 -7.28 -26.98
CA THR A 115 11.34 -8.37 -27.83
C THR A 115 11.50 -9.59 -26.92
N LEU A 116 10.53 -10.50 -26.97
CA LEU A 116 10.73 -11.86 -26.51
C LEU A 116 11.52 -12.58 -27.59
N GLU A 117 12.84 -12.69 -27.39
CA GLU A 117 13.66 -13.65 -28.11
C GLU A 117 13.15 -15.07 -27.82
N ALA A 118 12.86 -15.83 -28.88
CA ALA A 118 12.95 -17.28 -28.80
C ALA A 118 14.32 -17.68 -29.37
N PRO A 119 15.14 -18.45 -28.63
CA PRO A 119 16.36 -18.99 -29.18
C PRO A 119 15.98 -20.18 -30.05
N ASN A 120 16.16 -20.07 -31.37
CA ASN A 120 16.26 -21.30 -32.17
C ASN A 120 17.73 -21.56 -32.43
N ASP A 121 18.22 -22.40 -31.53
CA ASP A 121 19.45 -23.17 -31.58
C ASP A 121 19.71 -23.72 -32.99
N SER A 122 20.97 -23.61 -33.40
CA SER A 122 21.48 -24.28 -34.60
C SER A 122 21.45 -25.77 -34.38
N SER A 123 21.11 -26.57 -35.39
CA SER A 123 21.85 -27.80 -35.74
C SER A 123 21.32 -28.41 -37.04
N GLU A 124 22.28 -28.56 -37.96
CA GLU A 124 22.40 -29.50 -39.09
C GLU A 124 21.47 -29.41 -40.30
#